data_AF-T0ZZ45-F1
#
_entry.id   AF-T0ZZ45-F1
#
_cell.length_a   1.000
_cell.length_b   1.000
_cell.length_c   1.000
_cell.angle_alpha   90.00
_cell.angle_beta   90.00
_cell.angle_gamma   90.00
#
_symmetry.space_group_name_H-M   'P 1'
#
loop_
_entity.id
_entity.type
_entity.pdbx_description
1 polymer ?
#
loop_
_entity_poly.entity_id
_entity_poly.type
_entity_poly.pdbx_seq_one_letter_code
_entity_poly.pdbx_strand_id
1 'polypeptide(L)'
;MLSRVDKPALLRRLFELGCQYSGQVLSYTKMLGQLQDAGNTTTLAHYLELLTATGMLTGLSKFAGQSVRSRGSSPKLQVFNTALMTAQCDLPLREARKDREFWGRLTESAVGAHLVNAAAEGSCELFYWREDNQEVDFIVRAGRKITAMEVKSG
;
A
#
# COMPACT_ATOMS: atom_id res chain seq x y z
N MET A 1 17.12 8.84 12.93
CA MET A 1 16.50 9.02 14.26
C MET A 1 15.91 7.68 14.66
N LEU A 2 16.24 7.14 15.83
CA LEU A 2 15.67 5.86 16.30
C LEU A 2 14.28 6.13 16.91
N SER A 3 13.23 5.77 16.19
CA SER A 3 11.86 5.85 16.71
C SER A 3 11.58 4.64 17.60
N ARG A 4 11.09 4.89 18.83
CA ARG A 4 10.68 3.81 19.73
C ARG A 4 9.39 3.16 19.22
N VAL A 5 9.36 1.83 19.17
CA VAL A 5 8.15 1.05 18.85
C VAL A 5 7.54 0.53 20.15
N ASP A 6 6.44 1.15 20.60
CA ASP A 6 5.81 0.79 21.88
C ASP A 6 5.09 -0.56 21.86
N LYS A 7 4.56 -0.98 20.71
CA LYS A 7 3.83 -2.25 20.52
C LYS A 7 4.42 -3.04 19.33
N PRO A 8 5.57 -3.73 19.50
CA PRO A 8 6.23 -4.44 18.41
C PRO A 8 5.35 -5.53 17.76
N ALA A 9 4.55 -6.23 18.55
CA ALA A 9 3.62 -7.25 18.02
C ALA A 9 2.55 -6.64 17.10
N LEU A 10 2.08 -5.44 17.41
CA LEU A 10 1.11 -4.73 16.57
C LEU A 10 1.75 -4.25 15.26
N LEU A 11 2.96 -3.68 15.33
CA LEU A 11 3.71 -3.29 14.13
C LEU A 11 3.91 -4.49 13.20
N ARG A 12 4.30 -5.65 13.75
CA ARG A 12 4.48 -6.88 12.98
C ARG A 12 3.18 -7.33 12.32
N ARG A 13 2.07 -7.38 13.06
CA ARG A 13 0.77 -7.79 12.50
C ARG A 13 0.24 -6.81 11.46
N LEU A 14 0.46 -5.50 11.64
CA LEU A 14 0.15 -4.49 10.62
C LEU A 14 0.95 -4.74 9.33
N PHE A 15 2.23 -5.09 9.46
CA PHE A 15 3.07 -5.42 8.32
C PHE A 15 2.60 -6.68 7.59
N GLU A 16 2.31 -7.76 8.32
CA GLU A 16 1.72 -9.00 7.78
C GLU A 16 0.43 -8.71 7.00
N LEU A 17 -0.51 -7.99 7.64
CA LEU A 17 -1.77 -7.56 7.02
C LEU A 17 -1.52 -6.71 5.77
N GLY A 18 -0.61 -5.75 5.82
CA GLY A 18 -0.32 -4.90 4.67
C GLY A 18 0.27 -5.63 3.47
N CYS A 19 1.05 -6.68 3.71
CA CYS A 19 1.53 -7.54 2.62
C CYS A 19 0.39 -8.36 1.99
N GLN A 20 -0.52 -8.90 2.81
CA GLN A 20 -1.69 -9.65 2.31
C GLN A 20 -2.63 -8.78 1.48
N TYR A 21 -2.80 -7.52 1.90
CA TYR A 21 -3.69 -6.54 1.28
C TYR A 21 -2.97 -5.54 0.36
N SER A 22 -1.74 -5.83 -0.08
CA SER A 22 -1.04 -4.95 -1.04
C SER A 22 -1.85 -4.81 -2.34
N GLY A 23 -1.90 -3.60 -2.87
CA GLY A 23 -2.76 -3.21 -3.98
C GLY A 23 -4.21 -2.87 -3.56
N GLN A 24 -4.56 -2.95 -2.26
CA GLN A 24 -5.94 -2.72 -1.83
C GLN A 24 -6.09 -1.51 -0.90
N VAL A 25 -7.22 -0.82 -1.05
CA VAL A 25 -7.63 0.28 -0.15
C VAL A 25 -8.27 -0.32 1.11
N LEU A 26 -7.64 -0.08 2.26
CA LEU A 26 -8.13 -0.58 3.54
C LEU A 26 -8.20 0.55 4.56
N SER A 27 -9.37 0.74 5.19
CA SER A 27 -9.53 1.78 6.20
C SER A 27 -8.87 1.38 7.52
N TYR A 28 -8.38 2.37 8.27
CA TYR A 28 -7.81 2.11 9.59
C TYR A 28 -8.81 1.43 10.54
N THR A 29 -10.10 1.74 10.44
CA THR A 29 -11.15 1.07 11.23
C THR A 29 -11.24 -0.43 10.88
N LYS A 30 -11.16 -0.79 9.59
CA LYS A 30 -11.13 -2.19 9.17
C LYS A 30 -9.86 -2.89 9.67
N MET A 31 -8.70 -2.23 9.60
CA MET A 31 -7.45 -2.77 10.16
C MET A 31 -7.57 -3.01 11.67
N LEU A 32 -8.12 -2.07 12.44
CA LEU A 32 -8.34 -2.24 13.88
C LEU A 32 -9.22 -3.47 14.18
N GLY A 33 -10.25 -3.72 13.37
CA GLY A 33 -11.11 -4.90 13.52
C GLY A 33 -10.39 -6.23 13.27
N GLN A 34 -9.30 -6.23 12.50
CA GLN A 34 -8.49 -7.42 12.21
C GLN A 34 -7.29 -7.58 13.15
N LEU A 35 -6.88 -6.51 13.84
CA LEU A 35 -5.67 -6.47 14.66
C LEU A 35 -6.02 -6.44 16.16
N GLN A 36 -5.71 -7.52 16.87
CA GLN A 36 -5.85 -7.57 18.33
C GLN A 36 -4.95 -6.53 19.02
N ASP A 37 -5.46 -5.91 20.09
CA ASP A 37 -4.78 -4.91 20.92
C ASP A 37 -4.24 -3.68 20.17
N ALA A 38 -4.79 -3.41 18.99
CA ALA A 38 -4.31 -2.35 18.11
C ALA A 38 -4.46 -0.94 18.70
N GLY A 39 -5.41 -0.75 19.62
CA GLY A 39 -5.66 0.54 20.26
C GLY A 39 -6.47 1.46 19.35
N ASN A 40 -5.81 2.41 18.68
CA ASN A 40 -6.48 3.44 17.88
C ASN A 40 -5.84 3.61 16.49
N THR A 41 -6.54 4.35 15.63
CA THR A 41 -6.12 4.58 14.23
C THR A 41 -4.85 5.43 14.12
N THR A 42 -4.59 6.32 15.08
CA THR A 42 -3.37 7.13 15.14
C THR A 42 -2.12 6.27 15.30
N THR A 43 -2.17 5.25 16.16
CA THR A 43 -1.07 4.29 16.32
C THR A 43 -0.81 3.50 15.05
N LEU A 44 -1.87 3.03 14.36
CA LEU A 44 -1.71 2.33 13.09
C LEU A 44 -1.13 3.23 12.00
N ALA A 45 -1.58 4.47 11.90
CA ALA A 45 -1.04 5.44 10.95
C ALA A 45 0.44 5.71 11.21
N HIS A 46 0.82 5.91 12.49
CA HIS A 46 2.22 6.09 12.87
C HIS A 46 3.08 4.86 12.54
N TYR A 47 2.58 3.64 12.81
CA TYR A 47 3.31 2.42 12.48
C TYR A 47 3.44 2.21 10.97
N LEU A 48 2.43 2.57 10.19
CA LEU A 48 2.54 2.58 8.74
C LEU A 48 3.62 3.57 8.27
N GLU A 49 3.72 4.75 8.87
CA GLU A 49 4.82 5.70 8.58
C GLU A 49 6.21 5.12 8.90
N LEU A 50 6.35 4.37 10.00
CA LEU A 50 7.61 3.67 10.33
C LEU A 50 7.95 2.58 9.31
N LEU A 51 6.95 1.81 8.85
CA LEU A 51 7.13 0.81 7.79
C LEU A 51 7.47 1.46 6.44
N THR A 52 6.91 2.65 6.15
CA THR A 52 7.26 3.43 4.95
C THR A 52 8.71 3.89 5.03
N ALA A 53 9.13 4.45 6.17
CA ALA A 53 10.49 4.95 6.38
C ALA A 53 11.57 3.87 6.28
N THR A 54 11.19 2.60 6.44
CA THR A 54 12.09 1.45 6.32
C THR A 54 12.01 0.76 4.95
N GLY A 55 11.19 1.27 4.02
CA GLY A 55 11.04 0.69 2.69
C GLY A 55 10.41 -0.69 2.70
N MET A 56 9.50 -0.96 3.66
CA MET A 56 8.82 -2.26 3.77
C MET A 56 7.40 -2.20 3.20
N LEU A 57 6.57 -1.32 3.75
CA LEU A 57 5.15 -1.17 3.41
C LEU A 57 4.77 0.30 3.52
N THR A 58 3.97 0.81 2.59
CA THR A 58 3.41 2.16 2.65
C THR A 58 1.91 2.18 2.44
N GLY A 59 1.27 3.29 2.79
CA GLY A 59 -0.11 3.61 2.45
C GLY A 59 -0.17 4.77 1.47
N LEU A 60 -0.56 4.50 0.23
CA LEU A 60 -0.78 5.55 -0.76
C LEU A 60 -2.03 6.35 -0.40
N SER A 61 -1.92 7.67 -0.48
CA SER A 61 -3.05 8.58 -0.25
C SER A 61 -3.93 8.69 -1.48
N LYS A 62 -5.23 8.98 -1.27
CA LYS A 62 -6.13 9.29 -2.38
C LYS A 62 -5.71 10.61 -3.02
N PHE A 63 -5.65 10.64 -4.34
CA PHE A 63 -5.42 11.85 -5.12
C PHE A 63 -6.63 12.78 -5.02
N ALA A 64 -6.41 14.03 -4.61
CA ALA A 64 -7.47 15.02 -4.41
C ALA A 64 -7.40 16.22 -5.38
N GLY A 65 -6.50 16.20 -6.37
CA GLY A 65 -6.32 17.29 -7.35
C GLY A 65 -5.70 18.59 -6.78
N GLN A 66 -5.97 18.92 -5.52
CA GLN A 66 -5.44 20.09 -4.82
C GLN A 66 -4.31 19.73 -3.84
N SER A 67 -3.54 20.73 -3.42
CA SER A 67 -2.40 20.63 -2.48
C SER A 67 -2.76 20.20 -1.06
N VAL A 68 -4.05 20.00 -0.75
CA VAL A 68 -4.47 19.46 0.54
C VAL A 68 -4.17 17.97 0.56
N ARG A 69 -3.12 17.59 1.31
CA ARG A 69 -2.88 16.19 1.68
C ARG A 69 -4.16 15.61 2.30
N SER A 70 -4.70 14.57 1.69
CA SER A 70 -5.83 13.79 2.20
C SER A 70 -5.39 13.01 3.45
N ARG A 71 -5.20 13.71 4.58
CA ARG A 71 -4.78 13.13 5.87
C ARG A 71 -5.82 12.16 6.47
N GLY A 72 -6.97 11.99 5.83
CA GLY A 72 -8.07 11.12 6.26
C GLY A 72 -8.53 10.07 5.24
N SER A 73 -7.95 9.98 4.04
CA SER A 73 -8.31 8.89 3.13
C SER A 73 -7.84 7.54 3.67
N SER A 74 -8.64 6.49 3.44
CA SER A 74 -8.18 5.13 3.66
C SER A 74 -6.96 4.85 2.77
N PRO A 75 -5.83 4.39 3.31
CA PRO A 75 -4.65 4.14 2.50
C PRO A 75 -4.88 2.97 1.53
N LYS A 76 -4.33 3.07 0.31
CA LYS A 76 -4.03 1.90 -0.52
C LYS A 76 -2.71 1.30 -0.06
N LEU A 77 -2.73 0.10 0.49
CA LEU A 77 -1.52 -0.54 1.00
C LEU A 77 -0.64 -0.99 -0.16
N GLN A 78 0.67 -0.76 -0.05
CA GLN A 78 1.62 -1.07 -1.10
C GLN A 78 2.94 -1.53 -0.50
N VAL A 79 3.38 -2.74 -0.83
CA VAL A 79 4.72 -3.22 -0.49
C VAL A 79 5.76 -2.59 -1.40
N PHE A 80 6.98 -2.41 -0.89
CA PHE A 80 8.12 -1.98 -1.70
C PHE A 80 8.76 -3.13 -2.50
N ASN A 81 8.48 -4.38 -2.13
CA ASN A 81 8.96 -5.56 -2.83
C ASN A 81 7.88 -6.66 -2.80
N THR A 82 7.52 -7.18 -3.97
CA THR A 82 6.50 -8.23 -4.08
C THR A 82 6.89 -9.55 -3.42
N ALA A 83 8.18 -9.77 -3.15
CA ALA A 83 8.65 -10.88 -2.32
C ALA A 83 7.98 -10.89 -0.94
N LEU A 84 7.61 -9.72 -0.39
CA LEU A 84 6.92 -9.61 0.89
C LEU A 84 5.48 -10.15 0.85
N MET A 85 4.84 -10.10 -0.33
CA MET A 85 3.54 -10.73 -0.57
C MET A 85 3.72 -12.23 -0.81
N THR A 86 4.63 -12.61 -1.70
CA THR A 86 4.76 -14.00 -2.13
C THR A 86 5.38 -14.89 -1.06
N ALA A 87 6.23 -14.35 -0.17
CA ALA A 87 6.79 -15.11 0.95
C ALA A 87 5.73 -15.51 2.00
N GLN A 88 4.58 -14.84 2.02
CA GLN A 88 3.44 -15.18 2.88
C GLN A 88 2.38 -16.01 2.15
N CYS A 89 2.63 -16.36 0.89
CA CYS A 89 1.72 -17.10 0.06
C CYS A 89 2.25 -18.51 -0.12
N ASP A 90 1.48 -19.50 0.33
CA ASP A 90 1.80 -20.92 0.13
C ASP A 90 1.40 -21.43 -1.27
N LEU A 91 1.25 -20.54 -2.26
CA LEU A 91 0.88 -20.91 -3.63
C LEU A 91 2.13 -21.12 -4.50
N PRO A 92 2.28 -22.30 -5.12
CA PRO A 92 3.28 -22.48 -6.17
C PRO A 92 2.93 -21.62 -7.40
N LEU A 93 3.95 -21.19 -8.14
CA LEU A 93 3.79 -20.29 -9.30
C LEU A 93 2.69 -20.72 -10.29
N ARG A 94 2.57 -22.02 -10.55
CA ARG A 94 1.56 -22.57 -11.47
C ARG A 94 0.13 -22.32 -10.99
N GLU A 95 -0.10 -22.38 -9.68
CA GLU A 95 -1.41 -22.15 -9.07
C GLU A 95 -1.67 -20.66 -8.94
N ALA A 96 -0.67 -19.88 -8.53
CA ALA A 96 -0.75 -18.42 -8.50
C ALA A 96 -1.15 -17.82 -9.86
N ARG A 97 -0.66 -18.38 -10.98
CA ARG A 97 -1.05 -17.94 -12.34
C ARG A 97 -2.48 -18.29 -12.72
N LYS A 98 -3.08 -19.32 -12.10
CA LYS A 98 -4.46 -19.73 -12.35
C LYS A 98 -5.45 -18.92 -11.53
N ASP A 99 -5.03 -18.50 -10.33
CA ASP A 99 -5.77 -17.54 -9.51
C ASP A 99 -5.65 -16.15 -10.13
N ARG A 100 -6.65 -15.78 -10.95
CA ARG A 100 -6.68 -14.49 -11.66
C ARG A 100 -6.69 -13.30 -10.70
N GLU A 101 -7.34 -13.44 -9.54
CA GLU A 101 -7.47 -12.35 -8.57
C GLU A 101 -6.12 -12.09 -7.89
N PHE A 102 -5.48 -13.15 -7.39
CA PHE A 102 -4.13 -13.05 -6.83
C PHE A 102 -3.10 -12.59 -7.86
N TRP A 103 -3.14 -13.14 -9.08
CA TRP A 103 -2.23 -12.77 -10.16
C TRP A 103 -2.38 -11.30 -10.57
N GLY A 104 -3.62 -10.80 -10.62
CA GLY A 104 -3.93 -9.39 -10.82
C GLY A 104 -3.29 -8.52 -9.74
N ARG A 105 -3.54 -8.82 -8.47
CA ARG A 105 -2.95 -8.08 -7.33
C ARG A 105 -1.43 -8.13 -7.32
N LEU A 106 -0.84 -9.27 -7.65
CA LEU A 106 0.62 -9.42 -7.70
C LEU A 106 1.22 -8.56 -8.82
N THR A 107 0.56 -8.52 -9.99
CA THR A 107 0.99 -7.70 -11.13
C THR A 107 0.88 -6.21 -10.80
N GLU A 108 -0.26 -5.79 -10.26
CA GLU A 108 -0.49 -4.42 -9.82
C GLU A 108 0.53 -4.01 -8.74
N SER A 109 0.76 -4.87 -7.76
CA SER A 109 1.74 -4.63 -6.70
C SER A 109 3.18 -4.61 -7.22
N ALA A 110 3.51 -5.32 -8.29
CA ALA A 110 4.83 -5.24 -8.92
C ALA A 110 5.07 -3.87 -9.58
N VAL A 111 4.06 -3.36 -10.28
CA VAL A 111 4.09 -1.98 -10.82
C VAL A 111 4.15 -0.97 -9.66
N GLY A 112 3.30 -1.14 -8.66
CA GLY A 112 3.28 -0.30 -7.46
C GLY A 112 4.61 -0.28 -6.72
N ALA A 113 5.28 -1.44 -6.57
CA ALA A 113 6.59 -1.56 -5.95
C ALA A 113 7.63 -0.72 -6.69
N HIS A 114 7.67 -0.78 -8.02
CA HIS A 114 8.55 0.07 -8.81
C HIS A 114 8.26 1.56 -8.59
N LEU A 115 6.98 1.96 -8.62
CA LEU A 115 6.56 3.35 -8.46
C LEU A 115 6.84 3.89 -7.05
N VAL A 116 6.64 3.12 -5.98
CA VAL A 116 6.94 3.58 -4.60
C VAL A 116 8.44 3.75 -4.38
N ASN A 117 9.27 2.91 -4.99
CA ASN A 117 10.73 3.08 -4.92
C ASN A 117 11.15 4.37 -5.65
N ALA A 118 10.63 4.61 -6.87
CA ALA A 118 10.88 5.87 -7.58
C ALA A 118 10.40 7.10 -6.79
N ALA A 119 9.26 7.01 -6.11
CA ALA A 119 8.76 8.07 -5.25
C ALA A 119 9.63 8.29 -4.00
N ALA A 120 10.14 7.22 -3.39
CA ALA A 120 11.06 7.31 -2.24
C ALA A 120 12.41 7.95 -2.62
N GLU A 121 12.85 7.77 -3.86
CA GLU A 121 14.02 8.45 -4.45
C GLU A 121 13.74 9.92 -4.84
N GLY A 122 12.49 10.38 -4.73
CA GLY A 122 12.09 11.74 -5.06
C GLY A 122 11.85 11.99 -6.55
N SER A 123 11.78 10.95 -7.37
CA SER A 123 11.53 11.07 -8.83
C SER A 123 10.09 11.51 -9.13
N CYS A 124 9.14 11.17 -8.26
CA CYS A 124 7.72 11.51 -8.40
C CYS A 124 6.98 11.47 -7.06
N GLU A 125 5.72 11.90 -7.08
CA GLU A 125 4.76 11.61 -6.04
C GLU A 125 3.75 10.57 -6.52
N LEU A 126 3.35 9.66 -5.64
CA LEU A 126 2.48 8.55 -5.96
C LEU A 126 1.20 8.57 -5.11
N PHE A 127 0.07 8.36 -5.78
CA PHE A 127 -1.26 8.33 -5.19
C PHE A 127 -2.09 7.21 -5.82
N TYR A 128 -3.27 6.94 -5.26
CA TYR A 128 -4.32 6.19 -5.93
C TYR A 128 -5.53 7.10 -6.18
N TRP A 129 -6.47 6.71 -7.04
CA TRP A 129 -7.73 7.44 -7.18
C TRP A 129 -8.92 6.51 -7.31
N ARG A 130 -10.04 6.94 -6.74
CA ARG A 130 -11.33 6.24 -6.81
C ARG A 130 -12.48 7.20 -6.52
N GLU A 131 -13.52 7.15 -7.35
CA GLU A 131 -14.79 7.85 -7.17
C GLU A 131 -15.91 6.95 -7.66
N ASP A 132 -16.87 6.66 -6.78
CA ASP A 132 -17.94 5.69 -7.01
C ASP A 132 -17.43 4.34 -7.57
N ASN A 133 -17.81 4.02 -8.81
CA ASN A 133 -17.44 2.80 -9.53
C ASN A 133 -16.23 2.99 -10.46
N GLN A 134 -15.60 4.17 -10.46
CA GLN A 134 -14.41 4.44 -11.24
C GLN A 134 -13.19 4.42 -10.33
N GLU A 135 -12.14 3.72 -10.76
CA GLU A 135 -10.87 3.69 -10.06
C GLU A 135 -9.71 3.76 -11.06
N VAL A 136 -8.58 4.24 -10.54
CA VAL A 136 -7.29 4.24 -11.23
C VAL A 136 -6.28 3.72 -10.22
N ASP A 137 -5.56 2.67 -10.59
CA ASP A 137 -4.62 2.00 -9.69
C ASP A 137 -3.56 2.96 -9.11
N PHE A 138 -2.97 3.77 -9.98
CA PHE A 138 -1.92 4.72 -9.61
C PHE A 138 -2.09 6.05 -10.32
N ILE A 139 -1.87 7.13 -9.57
CA ILE A 139 -1.65 8.47 -10.12
C ILE A 139 -0.23 8.88 -9.78
N VAL A 140 0.56 9.13 -10.83
CA VAL A 140 1.95 9.59 -10.72
C VAL A 140 1.99 11.09 -11.04
N ARG A 141 2.56 11.87 -10.13
CA ARG A 141 2.83 13.30 -10.34
C ARG A 141 4.34 13.53 -10.40
N ALA A 142 4.82 14.00 -11.55
CA ALA A 142 6.20 14.41 -11.76
C ALA A 142 6.22 15.90 -12.15
N GLY A 143 6.54 16.76 -11.18
CA GLY A 143 6.40 18.20 -11.33
C GLY A 143 4.97 18.59 -11.67
N ARG A 144 4.75 19.19 -12.85
CA ARG A 144 3.42 19.61 -13.33
C ARG A 144 2.66 18.53 -14.10
N LYS A 145 3.34 17.43 -14.46
CA LYS A 145 2.71 16.35 -15.23
C LYS A 145 2.05 15.36 -14.27
N ILE A 146 0.78 15.06 -14.55
CA ILE A 146 0.02 14.03 -13.84
C ILE A 146 -0.29 12.93 -14.85
N THR A 147 -0.08 11.67 -14.47
CA THR A 147 -0.35 10.50 -15.30
C THR A 147 -1.15 9.50 -14.50
N ALA A 148 -2.31 9.13 -15.03
CA ALA A 148 -3.16 8.06 -14.51
C ALA A 148 -2.70 6.73 -15.13
N MET A 149 -2.57 5.70 -14.30
CA MET A 149 -2.14 4.37 -14.70
C MET A 149 -3.12 3.32 -14.17
N GLU A 150 -3.58 2.49 -15.09
CA GLU A 150 -4.39 1.31 -14.82
C GLU A 150 -3.58 0.08 -15.21
N VAL A 151 -3.45 -0.89 -14.30
CA VAL A 151 -2.66 -2.10 -14.51
C VAL A 151 -3.58 -3.26 -14.88
N LYS A 152 -3.19 -4.02 -15.91
CA LYS A 152 -3.89 -5.23 -16.35
C LYS A 152 -2.90 -6.37 -16.48
N SER A 153 -3.29 -7.56 -16.01
CA SER A 153 -2.43 -8.75 -16.00
C SER A 153 -2.60 -9.67 -17.22
N GLY A 154 -3.46 -9.27 -18.18
CA GLY A 154 -3.75 -10.01 -19.42
C GLY A 154 -5.11 -10.70 -19.42
#